data_AF-A0A559NT65-F1
#
_entry.id   AF-A0A559NT65-F1
#
_cell.length_a   1.000
_cell.length_b   1.000
_cell.length_c   1.000
_cell.angle_alpha   90.00
_cell.angle_beta   90.00
_cell.angle_gamma   90.00
#
_symmetry.space_group_name_H-M   'P 1'
#
loop_
_entity.id
_entity.type
_entity.pdbx_description
1 polymer ?
#
loop_
_entity_poly.entity_id
_entity_poly.type
_entity_poly.pdbx_seq_one_letter_code
_entity_poly.pdbx_strand_id
1 'polypeptide(L)'
;MQTIKSVLLVVFSSVLFVQCTSSSIEKPTVYMVGDSTVKNGQGDGAGGLWGWGDFIGQFLDSTKVNVENHALGGTSSRTFQDLGLWDSVHRKLNKGDYVLIQFGHNDDGPINDDYRARGTIKGVGNESEEIDNILTGKHEIVHSYGWYIRKVVTEAKEKGAIPIVLSPIPRNKWNEGKVPLNNTSYGLWAKQIAQEEQVTFIDLNTKMAQKMESIGEKDITGTYFYEHDHTHTSAKGAVMAAEVIIEAFKKSSNSLADFILGSPLVKLPKKRNLFLVGDSTMADNGDENAVGWGVPFPIHFDTTRIQIINKARGGKSSRTFMYEGLWDSVLKQVQPKDFVLLQFGHNDAGNIAKAKYRGSLRGIGDELQEVVRPDSTLETVHTFGWYMKKYIRDVKAKGAVPIVLSLTVRNEWPGGIVEQRTDSYIKWAREAAKVENAIFLDISDSLAVKYGELGKEKVNAFFPKDHTHTGAKGAAFNARIIAQSLRNCSTCGLREFILPIKD
;
A
#
# COMPACT_ATOMS: atom_id res chain seq x y z
N MET A 1 -10.88 -6.26 101.69
CA MET A 1 -11.35 -6.90 100.43
C MET A 1 -10.66 -6.20 99.27
N GLN A 2 -10.15 -7.00 98.34
CA GLN A 2 -9.34 -6.60 97.17
C GLN A 2 -10.04 -5.59 96.27
N THR A 3 -9.25 -4.70 95.65
CA THR A 3 -9.44 -4.35 94.24
C THR A 3 -8.09 -4.01 93.61
N ILE A 4 -7.61 -4.93 92.78
CA ILE A 4 -6.56 -4.75 91.77
C ILE A 4 -7.25 -4.30 90.47
N LYS A 5 -6.63 -3.38 89.74
CA LYS A 5 -6.56 -3.25 88.26
C LYS A 5 -6.10 -1.82 87.91
N SER A 6 -5.33 -1.50 86.88
CA SER A 6 -4.40 -2.18 85.98
C SER A 6 -3.77 -1.02 85.19
N VAL A 7 -2.45 -0.81 85.26
CA VAL A 7 -1.76 0.19 84.43
C VAL A 7 -1.46 -0.44 83.07
N LEU A 8 -2.07 0.10 82.02
CA LEU A 8 -1.83 -0.30 80.64
C LEU A 8 -0.61 0.47 80.10
N LEU A 9 0.53 -0.22 79.95
CA LEU A 9 1.73 0.31 79.31
C LEU A 9 1.59 0.08 77.80
N VAL A 10 1.38 1.14 77.01
CA VAL A 10 1.36 1.08 75.55
C VAL A 10 2.80 1.25 75.04
N VAL A 11 3.38 0.17 74.53
CA VAL A 11 4.68 0.18 73.83
C VAL A 11 4.43 0.54 72.37
N PHE A 12 4.84 1.73 71.96
CA PHE A 12 4.88 2.14 70.56
C PHE A 12 6.11 1.51 69.88
N SER A 13 5.89 0.47 69.08
CA SER A 13 6.93 -0.10 68.20
C SER A 13 6.89 0.62 66.86
N SER A 14 7.85 1.51 66.60
CA SER A 14 8.01 2.21 65.34
C SER A 14 8.52 1.25 64.26
N VAL A 15 7.63 0.85 63.34
CA VAL A 15 8.01 0.10 62.12
C VAL A 15 8.43 1.11 61.06
N LEU A 16 9.74 1.15 60.78
CA LEU A 16 10.32 1.87 59.63
C LEU A 16 9.95 1.11 58.34
N PHE A 17 8.93 1.60 57.62
CA PHE A 17 8.69 1.19 56.24
C PHE A 17 9.75 1.83 55.33
N VAL A 18 10.78 1.06 54.98
CA VAL A 18 11.66 1.40 53.86
C VAL A 18 10.84 1.22 52.59
N GLN A 19 10.28 2.32 52.06
CA GLN A 19 9.72 2.35 50.71
C GLN A 19 10.88 2.16 49.73
N CYS A 20 11.05 0.92 49.27
CA CYS A 20 11.90 0.63 48.13
C CYS A 20 11.19 1.18 46.88
N THR A 21 11.47 2.45 46.55
CA THR A 21 11.06 3.01 45.26
C THR A 21 11.90 2.30 44.20
N SER A 22 11.32 1.31 43.52
CA SER A 22 11.88 0.81 42.28
C SER A 22 11.85 1.97 41.28
N SER A 23 12.99 2.64 41.06
CA SER A 23 13.11 3.51 39.91
C SER A 23 13.00 2.60 38.68
N SER A 24 11.85 2.63 38.01
CA SER A 24 11.79 2.11 36.65
C SER A 24 12.80 2.92 35.85
N ILE A 25 13.91 2.28 35.43
CA ILE A 25 14.84 2.92 34.50
C ILE A 25 14.02 3.26 33.25
N GLU A 26 13.78 4.56 33.04
CA GLU A 26 13.02 5.02 31.89
C GLU A 26 13.81 4.68 30.63
N LYS A 27 13.16 3.99 29.70
CA LYS A 27 13.82 3.53 28.47
C LYS A 27 14.21 4.75 27.63
N PRO A 28 15.43 4.83 27.10
CA PRO A 28 15.75 5.85 26.10
C PRO A 28 14.81 5.71 24.91
N THR A 29 14.54 6.83 24.25
CA THR A 29 13.67 6.90 23.07
C THR A 29 14.50 7.23 21.84
N VAL A 30 14.25 6.50 20.76
CA VAL A 30 14.84 6.72 19.44
C VAL A 30 13.86 7.53 18.62
N TYR A 31 14.15 8.82 18.52
CA TYR A 31 13.40 9.75 17.69
C TYR A 31 13.96 9.73 16.27
N MET A 32 13.07 9.70 15.28
CA MET A 32 13.44 9.90 13.88
C MET A 32 12.82 11.19 13.36
N VAL A 33 13.66 12.01 12.72
CA VAL A 33 13.25 13.24 12.06
C VAL A 33 13.73 13.21 10.61
N GLY A 34 12.87 13.60 9.68
CA GLY A 34 13.15 13.46 8.26
C GLY A 34 11.95 13.69 7.36
N ASP A 35 12.07 13.20 6.14
CA ASP A 35 11.11 13.39 5.04
C ASP A 35 10.27 12.13 4.73
N SER A 36 9.68 12.08 3.52
CA SER A 36 8.85 10.97 3.05
C SER A 36 9.56 9.62 2.99
N THR A 37 10.88 9.61 2.89
CA THR A 37 11.70 8.38 2.87
C THR A 37 12.00 7.85 4.28
N VAL A 38 11.77 8.67 5.32
CA VAL A 38 11.83 8.26 6.73
C VAL A 38 10.44 7.92 7.25
N LYS A 39 9.43 8.74 6.93
CA LYS A 39 8.01 8.44 7.17
C LYS A 39 7.19 8.82 5.95
N ASN A 40 6.43 7.88 5.41
CA ASN A 40 5.50 8.19 4.33
C ASN A 40 4.04 8.30 4.83
N GLY A 41 3.28 9.22 4.24
CA GLY A 41 1.87 9.43 4.59
C GLY A 41 1.71 9.81 6.06
N GLN A 42 0.78 9.18 6.75
CA GLN A 42 0.62 9.32 8.22
C GLN A 42 1.29 8.16 8.98
N GLY A 43 2.28 7.50 8.38
CA GLY A 43 2.86 6.24 8.89
C GLY A 43 2.03 4.99 8.50
N ASP A 44 1.04 5.17 7.63
CA ASP A 44 0.17 4.11 7.11
C ASP A 44 0.62 3.59 5.73
N GLY A 45 1.70 4.17 5.22
CA GLY A 45 2.22 3.93 3.89
C GLY A 45 1.23 4.25 2.78
N ALA A 46 0.49 5.37 2.92
CA ALA A 46 -0.47 5.85 1.92
C ALA A 46 0.11 5.78 0.49
N GLY A 47 -0.68 5.24 -0.45
CA GLY A 47 -0.23 5.01 -1.83
C GLY A 47 0.83 3.92 -1.97
N GLY A 48 1.09 3.14 -0.92
CA GLY A 48 2.08 2.07 -0.91
C GLY A 48 3.50 2.51 -0.63
N LEU A 49 3.71 3.80 -0.51
CA LEU A 49 5.01 4.38 -0.27
C LEU A 49 5.30 4.22 1.22
N TRP A 50 6.51 3.78 1.59
CA TRP A 50 6.90 3.59 2.99
C TRP A 50 8.25 4.24 3.26
N GLY A 51 8.42 4.77 4.47
CA GLY A 51 9.71 5.24 4.96
C GLY A 51 10.36 4.21 5.86
N TRP A 52 11.70 4.20 5.93
CA TRP A 52 12.43 3.21 6.73
C TRP A 52 12.15 3.33 8.24
N GLY A 53 11.74 4.52 8.70
CA GLY A 53 11.42 4.76 10.10
C GLY A 53 10.18 4.01 10.59
N ASP A 54 9.30 3.57 9.68
CA ASP A 54 8.16 2.69 10.01
C ASP A 54 8.60 1.26 10.36
N PHE A 55 9.82 0.85 9.96
CA PHE A 55 10.31 -0.52 10.13
C PHE A 55 11.48 -0.65 11.10
N ILE A 56 12.30 0.40 11.29
CA ILE A 56 13.53 0.29 12.10
C ILE A 56 13.27 -0.18 13.53
N GLY A 57 12.12 0.17 14.13
CA GLY A 57 11.75 -0.29 15.47
C GLY A 57 11.58 -1.81 15.60
N GLN A 58 11.35 -2.52 14.49
CA GLN A 58 11.26 -3.98 14.47
C GLN A 58 12.63 -4.67 14.59
N PHE A 59 13.71 -3.90 14.46
CA PHE A 59 15.09 -4.35 14.64
C PHE A 59 15.64 -4.05 16.03
N LEU A 60 14.89 -3.30 16.85
CA LEU A 60 15.31 -2.86 18.18
C LEU A 60 14.54 -3.61 19.27
N ASP A 61 15.21 -3.89 20.38
CA ASP A 61 14.63 -4.52 21.55
C ASP A 61 13.70 -3.54 22.27
N SER A 62 12.40 -3.68 21.99
CA SER A 62 11.35 -2.83 22.58
C SER A 62 11.23 -2.98 24.10
N THR A 63 11.89 -3.97 24.71
CA THR A 63 12.00 -4.06 26.17
C THR A 63 13.04 -3.08 26.75
N LYS A 64 13.94 -2.55 25.92
CA LYS A 64 15.05 -1.66 26.31
C LYS A 64 14.94 -0.24 25.77
N VAL A 65 14.28 -0.04 24.64
CA VAL A 65 14.21 1.26 23.95
C VAL A 65 12.82 1.53 23.41
N ASN A 66 12.39 2.80 23.42
CA ASN A 66 11.19 3.27 22.74
C ASN A 66 11.55 3.82 21.35
N VAL A 67 10.58 3.86 20.44
CA VAL A 67 10.80 4.35 19.07
C VAL A 67 9.68 5.31 18.70
N GLU A 68 10.01 6.54 18.30
CA GLU A 68 9.06 7.55 17.85
C GLU A 68 9.46 8.13 16.48
N ASN A 69 8.62 7.90 15.46
CA ASN A 69 8.84 8.45 14.13
C ASN A 69 8.10 9.78 13.94
N HIS A 70 8.86 10.88 13.99
CA HIS A 70 8.38 12.25 13.83
C HIS A 70 8.66 12.83 12.46
N ALA A 71 9.29 12.08 11.55
CA ALA A 71 9.45 12.53 10.17
C ALA A 71 8.09 12.86 9.54
N LEU A 72 8.08 13.68 8.49
CA LEU A 72 6.85 14.04 7.79
C LEU A 72 7.07 14.04 6.27
N GLY A 73 6.15 13.40 5.56
CA GLY A 73 6.18 13.36 4.11
C GLY A 73 6.21 14.76 3.49
N GLY A 74 7.19 15.00 2.62
CA GLY A 74 7.32 16.26 1.88
C GLY A 74 8.05 17.38 2.61
N THR A 75 8.55 17.20 3.84
CA THR A 75 9.37 18.23 4.50
C THR A 75 10.83 18.20 4.05
N SER A 76 11.47 19.36 4.03
CA SER A 76 12.92 19.59 4.01
C SER A 76 13.43 19.85 5.42
N SER A 77 14.75 19.95 5.62
CA SER A 77 15.34 20.32 6.92
C SER A 77 14.85 21.68 7.43
N ARG A 78 14.55 22.61 6.51
CA ARG A 78 13.89 23.90 6.77
C ARG A 78 12.43 23.73 7.17
N THR A 79 11.60 23.24 6.24
CA THR A 79 10.14 23.24 6.44
C THR A 79 9.71 22.34 7.60
N PHE A 80 10.50 21.34 7.96
CA PHE A 80 10.30 20.56 9.18
C PHE A 80 10.37 21.44 10.45
N GLN A 81 11.31 22.38 10.49
CA GLN A 81 11.49 23.32 11.60
C GLN A 81 10.47 24.45 11.54
N ASP A 82 10.19 25.00 10.35
CA ASP A 82 9.19 26.08 10.18
C ASP A 82 7.77 25.64 10.61
N LEU A 83 7.46 24.35 10.45
CA LEU A 83 6.21 23.74 10.90
C LEU A 83 6.19 23.41 12.41
N GLY A 84 7.27 23.67 13.14
CA GLY A 84 7.40 23.37 14.58
C GLY A 84 7.50 21.87 14.89
N LEU A 85 7.78 21.02 13.89
CA LEU A 85 7.87 19.57 14.08
C LEU A 85 9.10 19.20 14.90
N TRP A 86 10.23 19.89 14.68
CA TRP A 86 11.41 19.74 15.52
C TRP A 86 11.15 20.18 16.96
N ASP A 87 10.48 21.32 17.18
CA ASP A 87 10.18 21.78 18.53
C ASP A 87 9.34 20.78 19.33
N SER A 88 8.45 20.05 18.64
CA SER A 88 7.68 18.95 19.23
C SER A 88 8.56 17.82 19.77
N VAL A 89 9.60 17.44 19.02
CA VAL A 89 10.59 16.45 19.43
C VAL A 89 11.49 17.00 20.53
N HIS A 90 12.07 18.19 20.31
CA HIS A 90 13.02 18.83 21.20
C HIS A 90 12.47 19.00 22.63
N ARG A 91 11.17 19.33 22.78
CA ARG A 91 10.51 19.44 24.09
C ARG A 91 10.41 18.10 24.85
N LYS A 92 10.45 16.97 24.15
CA LYS A 92 10.35 15.62 24.74
C LYS A 92 11.70 14.96 25.02
N LEU A 93 12.79 15.51 24.48
CA LEU A 93 14.12 14.90 24.61
C LEU A 93 14.58 14.85 26.06
N ASN A 94 15.04 13.68 26.45
CA ASN A 94 15.72 13.40 27.70
C ASN A 94 17.17 12.97 27.46
N LYS A 95 17.97 13.04 28.52
CA LYS A 95 19.36 12.56 28.49
C LYS A 95 19.39 11.07 28.15
N GLY A 96 20.20 10.71 27.15
CA GLY A 96 20.34 9.33 26.67
C GLY A 96 19.38 8.93 25.55
N ASP A 97 18.43 9.81 25.16
CA ASP A 97 17.64 9.60 23.95
C ASP A 97 18.50 9.69 22.68
N TYR A 98 18.02 9.13 21.57
CA TYR A 98 18.69 9.16 20.27
C TYR A 98 17.88 9.97 19.28
N VAL A 99 18.54 10.73 18.41
CA VAL A 99 17.88 11.47 17.34
C VAL A 99 18.51 11.10 15.99
N LEU A 100 17.79 10.32 15.19
CA LEU A 100 18.19 9.95 13.83
C LEU A 100 17.68 11.02 12.86
N ILE A 101 18.61 11.70 12.18
CA ILE A 101 18.35 12.88 11.36
C ILE A 101 18.65 12.53 9.90
N GLN A 102 17.63 12.56 9.03
CA GLN A 102 17.82 12.34 7.59
C GLN A 102 16.96 13.30 6.75
N PHE A 103 17.62 14.21 6.04
CA PHE A 103 17.02 15.14 5.09
C PHE A 103 17.87 15.27 3.82
N GLY A 104 17.34 15.90 2.78
CA GLY A 104 18.04 16.20 1.55
C GLY A 104 17.18 16.07 0.28
N HIS A 105 16.16 15.22 0.26
CA HIS A 105 15.36 15.02 -0.95
C HIS A 105 14.52 16.25 -1.34
N ASN A 106 13.94 16.93 -0.33
CA ASN A 106 13.08 18.11 -0.53
C ASN A 106 13.86 19.42 -0.40
N ASP A 107 15.00 19.40 0.28
CA ASP A 107 15.93 20.54 0.39
C ASP A 107 16.48 20.96 -0.97
N ASP A 108 16.50 20.02 -1.94
CA ASP A 108 17.00 20.30 -3.29
C ASP A 108 16.09 21.24 -4.11
N GLY A 109 14.84 21.42 -3.67
CA GLY A 109 13.87 22.26 -4.37
C GLY A 109 14.17 23.76 -4.34
N PRO A 110 13.35 24.58 -5.02
CA PRO A 110 13.45 26.04 -4.97
C PRO A 110 13.26 26.58 -3.56
N ILE A 111 14.06 27.58 -3.18
CA ILE A 111 13.96 28.29 -1.90
C ILE A 111 12.60 29.00 -1.78
N ASN A 112 12.13 29.58 -2.89
CA ASN A 112 10.87 30.29 -2.98
C ASN A 112 10.19 29.96 -4.31
N ASP A 113 8.95 29.48 -4.27
CA ASP A 113 8.07 29.25 -5.42
C ASP A 113 6.61 29.29 -4.95
N ASP A 114 5.66 29.24 -5.89
CA ASP A 114 4.21 29.26 -5.63
C ASP A 114 3.60 27.86 -5.41
N TYR A 115 4.42 26.83 -5.26
CA TYR A 115 3.96 25.43 -5.25
C TYR A 115 4.37 24.64 -4.00
N ARG A 116 5.65 24.70 -3.63
CA ARG A 116 6.23 23.95 -2.50
C ARG A 116 7.04 24.84 -1.56
N ALA A 117 7.92 25.70 -2.07
CA ALA A 117 8.82 26.58 -1.32
C ALA A 117 9.60 25.86 -0.20
N ARG A 118 10.26 24.74 -0.54
CA ARG A 118 10.91 23.83 0.44
C ARG A 118 12.43 23.92 0.48
N GLY A 119 13.04 24.60 -0.48
CA GLY A 119 14.48 24.62 -0.66
C GLY A 119 15.24 25.24 0.51
N THR A 120 16.50 24.86 0.61
CA THR A 120 17.50 25.47 1.49
C THR A 120 18.61 26.09 0.67
N ILE A 121 19.37 27.01 1.26
CA ILE A 121 20.65 27.43 0.67
C ILE A 121 21.58 26.22 0.64
N LYS A 122 22.28 26.03 -0.49
CA LYS A 122 23.12 24.87 -0.75
C LYS A 122 24.42 24.96 0.03
N GLY A 123 24.86 23.84 0.59
CA GLY A 123 26.15 23.75 1.29
C GLY A 123 26.03 23.63 2.81
N VAL A 124 27.20 23.67 3.45
CA VAL A 124 27.37 23.46 4.89
C VAL A 124 27.60 24.76 5.66
N GLY A 125 27.57 25.94 5.04
CA GLY A 125 27.90 27.18 5.73
C GLY A 125 26.80 27.66 6.70
N ASN A 126 26.83 28.94 7.05
CA ASN A 126 25.82 29.60 7.90
C ASN A 126 25.07 30.70 7.15
N GLU A 127 25.05 30.62 5.82
CA GLU A 127 24.41 31.60 4.96
C GLU A 127 22.90 31.68 5.26
N SER A 128 22.35 32.88 5.10
CA SER A 128 20.93 33.15 5.22
C SER A 128 20.45 34.11 4.14
N GLU A 129 19.18 34.00 3.76
CA GLU A 129 18.49 34.86 2.80
C GLU A 129 17.09 35.17 3.32
N GLU A 130 16.69 36.44 3.28
CA GLU A 130 15.32 36.86 3.56
C GLU A 130 14.45 36.69 2.32
N ILE A 131 13.29 36.07 2.48
CA ILE A 131 12.31 35.92 1.41
C ILE A 131 10.92 36.35 1.87
N ASP A 132 10.12 36.86 0.93
CA ASP A 132 8.67 36.85 1.05
C ASP A 132 8.16 35.58 0.36
N ASN A 133 7.76 34.60 1.16
CA ASN A 133 7.37 33.28 0.68
C ASN A 133 6.09 33.38 -0.16
N ILE A 134 6.19 33.07 -1.45
CA ILE A 134 5.10 33.25 -2.42
C ILE A 134 3.93 32.31 -2.09
N LEU A 135 4.21 31.12 -1.54
CA LEU A 135 3.21 30.12 -1.19
C LEU A 135 2.46 30.48 0.11
N THR A 136 3.16 30.96 1.13
CA THR A 136 2.57 31.21 2.47
C THR A 136 2.18 32.68 2.69
N GLY A 137 2.71 33.59 1.88
CA GLY A 137 2.59 35.04 2.06
C GLY A 137 3.36 35.59 3.27
N LYS A 138 4.24 34.80 3.88
CA LYS A 138 4.99 35.18 5.08
C LYS A 138 6.40 35.61 4.73
N HIS A 139 6.91 36.58 5.49
CA HIS A 139 8.33 36.90 5.49
C HIS A 139 9.10 35.84 6.30
N GLU A 140 10.16 35.27 5.73
CA GLU A 140 10.91 34.13 6.27
C GLU A 140 12.41 34.32 6.07
N ILE A 141 13.23 33.92 7.05
CA ILE A 141 14.69 33.83 6.91
C ILE A 141 15.05 32.38 6.59
N VAL A 142 15.63 32.17 5.42
CA VAL A 142 16.04 30.86 4.91
C VAL A 142 17.51 30.67 5.17
N HIS A 143 17.87 29.57 5.83
CA HIS A 143 19.28 29.24 6.08
C HIS A 143 19.81 28.14 5.13
N SER A 144 21.13 27.91 5.20
CA SER A 144 21.78 26.77 4.55
C SER A 144 21.30 25.42 5.11
N TYR A 145 21.44 24.37 4.31
CA TYR A 145 21.23 22.99 4.78
C TYR A 145 22.10 22.69 6.02
N GLY A 146 23.36 23.11 6.00
CA GLY A 146 24.29 22.98 7.12
C GLY A 146 23.77 23.59 8.42
N TRP A 147 23.23 24.80 8.34
CA TRP A 147 22.68 25.50 9.50
C TRP A 147 21.50 24.74 10.11
N TYR A 148 20.54 24.30 9.29
CA TYR A 148 19.35 23.59 9.79
C TYR A 148 19.69 22.26 10.45
N ILE A 149 20.62 21.48 9.89
CA ILE A 149 21.04 20.21 10.50
C ILE A 149 21.85 20.46 11.78
N ARG A 150 22.78 21.43 11.80
CA ARG A 150 23.54 21.76 13.01
C ARG A 150 22.63 22.20 14.15
N LYS A 151 21.62 23.03 13.89
CA LYS A 151 20.65 23.42 14.91
C LYS A 151 20.02 22.21 15.61
N VAL A 152 19.53 21.22 14.85
CA VAL A 152 18.95 19.98 15.40
C VAL A 152 19.98 19.21 16.23
N VAL A 153 21.22 19.08 15.73
CA VAL A 153 22.31 18.38 16.41
C VAL A 153 22.68 19.08 17.74
N THR A 154 22.87 20.40 17.72
CA THR A 154 23.23 21.19 18.89
C THR A 154 22.15 21.13 19.94
N GLU A 155 20.88 21.36 19.58
CA GLU A 155 19.76 21.33 20.53
C GLU A 155 19.54 19.93 21.12
N ALA A 156 19.77 18.86 20.34
CA ALA A 156 19.75 17.50 20.87
C ALA A 156 20.86 17.26 21.91
N LYS A 157 22.10 17.71 21.63
CA LYS A 157 23.23 17.59 22.58
C LYS A 157 22.97 18.38 23.86
N GLU A 158 22.39 19.58 23.77
CA GLU A 158 22.03 20.41 24.92
C GLU A 158 21.04 19.71 25.86
N LYS A 159 20.16 18.87 25.32
CA LYS A 159 19.26 17.99 26.10
C LYS A 159 19.94 16.73 26.63
N GLY A 160 21.21 16.50 26.30
CA GLY A 160 21.94 15.27 26.62
C GLY A 160 21.51 14.07 25.77
N ALA A 161 20.79 14.29 24.67
CA ALA A 161 20.48 13.28 23.68
C ALA A 161 21.67 13.06 22.74
N ILE A 162 21.64 11.94 22.01
CA ILE A 162 22.69 11.46 21.12
C ILE A 162 22.19 11.63 19.67
N PRO A 163 22.56 12.72 18.98
CA PRO A 163 22.22 12.89 17.58
C PRO A 163 23.05 11.97 16.67
N ILE A 164 22.41 11.45 15.62
CA ILE A 164 23.01 10.65 14.55
C ILE A 164 22.52 11.22 13.22
N VAL A 165 23.46 11.54 12.33
CA VAL A 165 23.14 12.07 11.00
C VAL A 165 23.26 10.95 9.97
N LEU A 166 22.27 10.84 9.10
CA LEU A 166 22.23 9.88 8.01
C LEU A 166 22.21 10.60 6.66
N SER A 167 22.94 10.09 5.67
CA SER A 167 22.74 10.53 4.28
C SER A 167 21.34 10.08 3.78
N PRO A 168 20.70 10.83 2.86
CA PRO A 168 19.41 10.40 2.29
C PRO A 168 19.56 9.09 1.51
N ILE A 169 18.48 8.29 1.41
CA ILE A 169 18.49 7.07 0.59
C ILE A 169 18.84 7.39 -0.88
N PRO A 170 19.45 6.46 -1.64
CA PRO A 170 19.65 6.66 -3.07
C PRO A 170 18.31 6.68 -3.80
N ARG A 171 18.27 7.39 -4.93
CA ARG A 171 17.14 7.30 -5.86
C ARG A 171 17.27 6.03 -6.69
N ASN A 172 16.14 5.41 -7.07
CA ASN A 172 16.07 4.32 -8.04
C ASN A 172 16.34 4.83 -9.46
N LYS A 173 17.59 5.24 -9.69
CA LYS A 173 18.14 5.64 -10.98
C LYS A 173 19.36 4.77 -11.25
N TRP A 174 19.53 4.39 -12.50
CA TRP A 174 20.59 3.48 -12.90
C TRP A 174 21.33 4.05 -14.10
N ASN A 175 22.65 3.92 -14.08
CA ASN A 175 23.53 4.15 -15.20
C ASN A 175 24.44 2.93 -15.34
N GLU A 176 24.27 2.15 -16.40
CA GLU A 176 25.08 0.95 -16.67
C GLU A 176 25.14 -0.02 -15.45
N GLY A 177 24.00 -0.26 -14.80
CA GLY A 177 23.93 -1.14 -13.62
C GLY A 177 24.47 -0.53 -12.32
N LYS A 178 24.78 0.77 -12.31
CA LYS A 178 25.22 1.51 -11.12
C LYS A 178 24.20 2.53 -10.66
N VAL A 179 24.06 2.67 -9.35
CA VAL A 179 23.14 3.64 -8.73
C VAL A 179 23.91 4.93 -8.43
N PRO A 180 23.54 6.09 -9.01
CA PRO A 180 24.22 7.34 -8.74
C PRO A 180 24.16 7.72 -7.26
N LEU A 181 25.33 8.05 -6.70
CA LEU A 181 25.47 8.43 -5.29
C LEU A 181 25.19 9.91 -5.07
N ASN A 182 24.68 10.25 -3.89
CA ASN A 182 24.57 11.62 -3.40
C ASN A 182 25.85 12.04 -2.64
N ASN A 183 27.01 11.88 -3.28
CA ASN A 183 28.32 12.09 -2.65
C ASN A 183 28.97 13.45 -3.00
N THR A 184 28.23 14.33 -3.68
CA THR A 184 28.67 15.69 -4.04
C THR A 184 27.73 16.79 -3.51
N SER A 185 26.60 16.43 -2.91
CA SER A 185 25.63 17.37 -2.35
C SER A 185 25.12 16.93 -0.97
N TYR A 186 23.82 16.77 -0.75
CA TYR A 186 23.23 16.52 0.56
C TYR A 186 23.81 15.32 1.33
N GLY A 187 24.17 14.22 0.67
CA GLY A 187 24.83 13.10 1.35
C GLY A 187 26.27 13.43 1.78
N LEU A 188 27.00 14.23 0.99
CA LEU A 188 28.31 14.75 1.37
C LEU A 188 28.20 15.79 2.50
N TRP A 189 27.27 16.73 2.39
CA TRP A 189 27.06 17.77 3.39
C TRP A 189 26.63 17.17 4.73
N ALA A 190 25.72 16.20 4.73
CA ALA A 190 25.35 15.44 5.93
C ALA A 190 26.58 14.79 6.60
N LYS A 191 27.47 14.20 5.80
CA LYS A 191 28.73 13.63 6.29
C LYS A 191 29.65 14.69 6.91
N GLN A 192 29.85 15.81 6.22
CA GLN A 192 30.70 16.91 6.68
C GLN A 192 30.20 17.50 8.00
N ILE A 193 28.90 17.77 8.10
CA ILE A 193 28.26 18.27 9.31
C ILE A 193 28.44 17.28 10.46
N ALA A 194 28.24 15.98 10.21
CA ALA A 194 28.41 14.95 11.23
C ALA A 194 29.87 14.87 11.75
N GLN A 195 30.85 15.06 10.87
CA GLN A 195 32.27 15.09 11.21
C GLN A 195 32.64 16.34 12.02
N GLU A 196 32.20 17.52 11.58
CA GLU A 196 32.41 18.80 12.28
C GLU A 196 31.79 18.78 13.68
N GLU A 197 30.58 18.25 13.78
CA GLU A 197 29.85 18.09 15.04
C GLU A 197 30.30 16.89 15.87
N GLN A 198 31.22 16.05 15.36
CA GLN A 198 31.71 14.85 16.05
C GLN A 198 30.58 13.90 16.49
N VAL A 199 29.57 13.72 15.64
CA VAL A 199 28.44 12.81 15.85
C VAL A 199 28.55 11.59 14.94
N THR A 200 27.81 10.54 15.26
CA THR A 200 27.78 9.35 14.39
C THR A 200 27.19 9.70 13.03
N PHE A 201 27.89 9.29 11.97
CA PHE A 201 27.39 9.38 10.59
C PHE A 201 27.08 7.98 10.05
N ILE A 202 25.88 7.80 9.50
CA ILE A 202 25.50 6.60 8.75
C ILE A 202 25.42 6.94 7.27
N ASP A 203 26.35 6.37 6.48
CA ASP A 203 26.32 6.51 5.02
C ASP A 203 25.28 5.57 4.38
N LEU A 204 24.01 5.89 4.61
CA LEU A 204 22.88 5.13 4.10
C LEU A 204 22.81 5.18 2.56
N ASN A 205 23.10 6.32 1.95
CA ASN A 205 23.09 6.50 0.50
C ASN A 205 23.98 5.45 -0.21
N THR A 206 25.26 5.43 0.13
CA THR A 206 26.25 4.54 -0.49
C THR A 206 25.95 3.08 -0.19
N LYS A 207 25.65 2.75 1.08
CA LYS A 207 25.44 1.35 1.48
C LYS A 207 24.17 0.76 0.88
N MET A 208 23.10 1.54 0.79
CA MET A 208 21.87 1.09 0.14
C MET A 208 22.04 0.99 -1.37
N ALA A 209 22.79 1.91 -2.01
CA ALA A 209 23.12 1.80 -3.43
C ALA A 209 23.89 0.51 -3.73
N GLN A 210 24.89 0.16 -2.93
CA GLN A 210 25.62 -1.11 -3.05
C GLN A 210 24.70 -2.32 -2.89
N LYS A 211 23.75 -2.27 -1.94
CA LYS A 211 22.76 -3.33 -1.76
C LYS A 211 21.84 -3.46 -2.98
N MET A 212 21.37 -2.33 -3.52
CA MET A 212 20.58 -2.30 -4.74
C MET A 212 21.35 -2.90 -5.91
N GLU A 213 22.59 -2.47 -6.14
CA GLU A 213 23.46 -2.98 -7.20
C GLU A 213 23.70 -4.49 -7.10
N SER A 214 23.83 -5.03 -5.88
CA SER A 214 24.00 -6.47 -5.66
C SER A 214 22.77 -7.31 -6.02
N ILE A 215 21.58 -6.69 -6.04
CA ILE A 215 20.31 -7.32 -6.42
C ILE A 215 20.04 -7.11 -7.91
N GLY A 216 20.38 -5.94 -8.44
CA GLY A 216 20.21 -5.58 -9.84
C GLY A 216 18.91 -4.82 -10.13
N GLU A 217 18.96 -3.94 -11.12
CA GLU A 217 17.89 -2.99 -11.48
C GLU A 217 16.51 -3.65 -11.67
N LYS A 218 16.48 -4.79 -12.36
CA LYS A 218 15.24 -5.52 -12.67
C LYS A 218 14.49 -5.97 -11.42
N ASP A 219 15.21 -6.42 -10.40
CA ASP A 219 14.62 -6.92 -9.16
C ASP A 219 14.41 -5.81 -8.13
N ILE A 220 15.11 -4.68 -8.26
CA ILE A 220 14.87 -3.48 -7.47
C ILE A 220 13.63 -2.72 -7.93
N THR A 221 13.52 -2.48 -9.23
CA THR A 221 12.43 -1.71 -9.83
C THR A 221 11.15 -2.55 -9.90
N GLY A 222 10.05 -2.04 -9.35
CA GLY A 222 8.78 -2.76 -9.21
C GLY A 222 8.66 -3.60 -7.94
N THR A 223 9.74 -3.79 -7.18
CA THR A 223 9.70 -4.56 -5.92
C THR A 223 10.09 -3.73 -4.69
N TYR A 224 11.22 -3.00 -4.76
CA TYR A 224 11.74 -2.17 -3.65
C TYR A 224 11.43 -0.69 -3.87
N PHE A 225 11.39 -0.27 -5.14
CA PHE A 225 10.88 1.02 -5.60
C PHE A 225 9.82 0.79 -6.65
N TYR A 226 9.04 1.82 -6.97
CA TYR A 226 8.00 1.75 -7.99
C TYR A 226 8.55 2.11 -9.37
N GLU A 227 8.02 1.51 -10.44
CA GLU A 227 8.46 1.81 -11.82
C GLU A 227 8.31 3.30 -12.19
N HIS A 228 7.36 3.98 -11.55
CA HIS A 228 7.01 5.38 -11.82
C HIS A 228 7.49 6.34 -10.74
N ASP A 229 8.11 5.83 -9.67
CA ASP A 229 8.62 6.64 -8.56
C ASP A 229 10.03 6.19 -8.21
N HIS A 230 10.99 7.07 -8.48
CA HIS A 230 12.39 6.83 -8.24
C HIS A 230 12.87 7.28 -6.86
N THR A 231 12.00 7.80 -6.00
CA THR A 231 12.36 8.31 -4.67
C THR A 231 11.72 7.48 -3.57
N HIS A 232 10.42 7.18 -3.67
CA HIS A 232 9.71 6.51 -2.59
C HIS A 232 9.80 4.99 -2.69
N THR A 233 10.12 4.35 -1.57
CA THR A 233 10.24 2.90 -1.46
C THR A 233 8.91 2.21 -1.23
N SER A 234 8.79 0.96 -1.65
CA SER A 234 7.78 0.03 -1.13
C SER A 234 8.12 -0.35 0.32
N ALA A 235 7.25 -1.12 0.99
CA ALA A 235 7.56 -1.65 2.32
C ALA A 235 8.85 -2.49 2.33
N LYS A 236 9.13 -3.24 1.25
CA LYS A 236 10.39 -4.00 1.12
C LYS A 236 11.60 -3.08 0.97
N GLY A 237 11.49 -2.00 0.21
CA GLY A 237 12.53 -0.98 0.08
C GLY A 237 12.83 -0.27 1.40
N ALA A 238 11.78 0.08 2.15
CA ALA A 238 11.90 0.69 3.46
C ALA A 238 12.57 -0.25 4.49
N VAL A 239 12.22 -1.55 4.46
CA VAL A 239 12.90 -2.57 5.27
C VAL A 239 14.37 -2.70 4.87
N MET A 240 14.71 -2.72 3.58
CA MET A 240 16.11 -2.76 3.14
C MET A 240 16.91 -1.56 3.67
N ALA A 241 16.34 -0.35 3.61
CA ALA A 241 16.97 0.83 4.17
C ALA A 241 17.18 0.68 5.69
N ALA A 242 16.16 0.20 6.43
CA ALA A 242 16.29 -0.08 7.86
C ALA A 242 17.37 -1.14 8.17
N GLU A 243 17.45 -2.23 7.39
CA GLU A 243 18.51 -3.24 7.51
C GLU A 243 19.90 -2.63 7.31
N VAL A 244 20.07 -1.78 6.28
CA VAL A 244 21.34 -1.09 6.01
C VAL A 244 21.75 -0.19 7.17
N ILE A 245 20.79 0.54 7.77
CA ILE A 245 21.03 1.37 8.96
C ILE A 245 21.49 0.51 10.14
N ILE A 246 20.79 -0.60 10.40
CA ILE A 246 21.09 -1.53 11.49
C ILE A 246 22.48 -2.17 11.32
N GLU A 247 22.83 -2.60 10.12
CA GLU A 247 24.16 -3.13 9.81
C GLU A 247 25.27 -2.07 9.93
N ALA A 248 24.95 -0.80 9.68
CA ALA A 248 25.88 0.29 9.92
C ALA A 248 26.08 0.55 11.42
N PHE A 249 25.02 0.51 12.23
CA PHE A 249 25.12 0.64 13.68
C PHE A 249 25.92 -0.49 14.34
N LYS A 250 25.71 -1.74 13.92
CA LYS A 250 26.51 -2.90 14.38
C LYS A 250 28.02 -2.73 14.15
N LYS A 251 28.41 -1.91 13.18
CA LYS A 251 29.82 -1.61 12.83
C LYS A 251 30.31 -0.28 13.37
N SER A 252 29.47 0.45 14.10
CA SER A 252 29.78 1.72 14.73
C SER A 252 30.10 1.55 16.21
N SER A 253 30.68 2.57 16.83
CA SER A 253 30.84 2.66 18.29
C SER A 253 29.63 3.30 19.00
N ASN A 254 28.52 3.54 18.28
CA ASN A 254 27.35 4.19 18.85
C ASN A 254 26.56 3.22 19.74
N SER A 255 26.16 3.68 20.93
CA SER A 255 25.47 2.85 21.92
C SER A 255 24.08 2.36 21.50
N LEU A 256 23.48 2.91 20.43
CA LEU A 256 22.25 2.36 19.86
C LEU A 256 22.42 0.89 19.44
N ALA A 257 23.65 0.47 19.11
CA ALA A 257 23.96 -0.90 18.76
C ALA A 257 23.60 -1.91 19.87
N ASP A 258 23.61 -1.48 21.14
CA ASP A 258 23.31 -2.32 22.31
C ASP A 258 21.82 -2.74 22.38
N PHE A 259 20.95 -2.09 21.61
CA PHE A 259 19.53 -2.38 21.54
C PHE A 259 19.13 -3.20 20.32
N ILE A 260 20.06 -3.55 19.43
CA ILE A 260 19.73 -4.30 18.20
C ILE A 260 19.42 -5.76 18.52
N LEU A 261 18.30 -6.26 17.99
CA LEU A 261 17.92 -7.66 18.09
C LEU A 261 18.86 -8.57 17.27
N GLY A 262 19.26 -9.70 17.84
CA GLY A 262 20.05 -10.71 17.12
C GLY A 262 19.26 -11.42 16.01
N SER A 263 17.94 -11.51 16.12
CA SER A 263 17.06 -12.16 15.13
C SER A 263 15.72 -11.43 15.06
N PRO A 264 15.65 -10.29 14.34
CA PRO A 264 14.43 -9.50 14.24
C PRO A 264 13.37 -10.23 13.39
N LEU A 265 12.11 -10.20 13.84
CA LEU A 265 10.97 -10.67 13.06
C LEU A 265 10.31 -9.47 12.36
N VAL A 266 10.69 -9.24 11.11
CA VAL A 266 10.14 -8.14 10.31
C VAL A 266 8.77 -8.53 9.74
N LYS A 267 7.75 -7.76 10.12
CA LYS A 267 6.38 -7.85 9.61
C LYS A 267 6.15 -6.74 8.60
N LEU A 268 5.92 -7.15 7.35
CA LEU A 268 5.47 -6.25 6.29
C LEU A 268 3.96 -5.97 6.41
N PRO A 269 3.47 -4.85 5.84
CA PRO A 269 2.04 -4.57 5.74
C PRO A 269 1.29 -5.72 5.07
N LYS A 270 0.13 -6.07 5.62
CA LYS A 270 -0.71 -7.13 5.05
C LYS A 270 -1.18 -6.73 3.66
N LYS A 271 -0.94 -7.58 2.65
CA LYS A 271 -1.50 -7.41 1.31
C LYS A 271 -3.02 -7.46 1.36
N ARG A 272 -3.70 -6.62 0.58
CA ARG A 272 -5.14 -6.78 0.33
C ARG A 272 -5.36 -7.90 -0.67
N ASN A 273 -6.52 -8.56 -0.65
CA ASN A 273 -6.89 -9.50 -1.69
C ASN A 273 -7.86 -8.87 -2.69
N LEU A 274 -7.71 -9.22 -3.97
CA LEU A 274 -8.69 -8.98 -5.03
C LEU A 274 -9.16 -10.33 -5.56
N PHE A 275 -10.37 -10.73 -5.22
CA PHE A 275 -10.99 -11.95 -5.73
C PHE A 275 -11.64 -11.67 -7.09
N LEU A 276 -11.35 -12.50 -8.09
CA LEU A 276 -12.03 -12.47 -9.39
C LEU A 276 -13.06 -13.60 -9.41
N VAL A 277 -14.34 -13.27 -9.48
CA VAL A 277 -15.45 -14.23 -9.43
C VAL A 277 -16.30 -14.10 -10.69
N GLY A 278 -16.29 -15.14 -11.51
CA GLY A 278 -16.96 -15.12 -12.79
C GLY A 278 -16.89 -16.43 -13.57
N ASP A 279 -17.07 -16.31 -14.88
CA ASP A 279 -17.19 -17.42 -15.82
C ASP A 279 -15.92 -17.70 -16.65
N SER A 280 -16.06 -18.43 -17.76
CA SER A 280 -14.94 -18.80 -18.64
C SER A 280 -14.21 -17.62 -19.26
N THR A 281 -14.86 -16.46 -19.40
CA THR A 281 -14.20 -15.26 -19.96
C THR A 281 -13.23 -14.61 -18.97
N MET A 282 -13.28 -15.00 -17.70
CA MET A 282 -12.39 -14.54 -16.62
C MET A 282 -11.47 -15.66 -16.12
N ALA A 283 -11.91 -16.92 -16.19
CA ALA A 283 -11.21 -18.08 -15.63
C ALA A 283 -9.92 -18.48 -16.38
N ASP A 284 -9.04 -19.15 -15.66
CA ASP A 284 -8.08 -20.07 -16.28
C ASP A 284 -8.83 -21.36 -16.67
N ASN A 285 -8.99 -21.58 -17.97
CA ASN A 285 -9.70 -22.75 -18.49
C ASN A 285 -8.74 -23.91 -18.87
N GLY A 286 -7.42 -23.72 -18.77
CA GLY A 286 -6.44 -24.71 -19.24
C GLY A 286 -6.49 -24.98 -20.75
N ASP A 287 -7.06 -24.06 -21.54
CA ASP A 287 -7.20 -24.12 -22.99
C ASP A 287 -6.63 -22.84 -23.60
N GLU A 288 -5.61 -22.96 -24.46
CA GLU A 288 -4.96 -21.82 -25.12
C GLU A 288 -5.90 -21.03 -26.04
N ASN A 289 -6.98 -21.68 -26.49
CA ASN A 289 -8.02 -21.08 -27.32
C ASN A 289 -9.17 -20.47 -26.50
N ALA A 290 -9.12 -20.60 -25.17
CA ALA A 290 -10.08 -20.05 -24.24
C ALA A 290 -9.39 -19.57 -22.96
N VAL A 291 -8.61 -18.51 -23.07
CA VAL A 291 -7.94 -17.84 -21.94
C VAL A 291 -8.85 -16.71 -21.43
N GLY A 292 -9.23 -16.76 -20.16
CA GLY A 292 -9.97 -15.66 -19.53
C GLY A 292 -9.07 -14.48 -19.17
N TRP A 293 -9.63 -13.27 -19.18
CA TRP A 293 -8.89 -12.04 -18.89
C TRP A 293 -8.29 -12.02 -17.47
N GLY A 294 -8.87 -12.77 -16.53
CA GLY A 294 -8.36 -12.87 -15.16
C GLY A 294 -7.00 -13.57 -15.05
N VAL A 295 -6.54 -14.27 -16.11
CA VAL A 295 -5.23 -14.95 -16.15
C VAL A 295 -4.09 -13.93 -16.28
N PRO A 296 -4.04 -13.06 -17.30
CA PRO A 296 -2.99 -12.03 -17.40
C PRO A 296 -3.23 -10.83 -16.48
N PHE A 297 -4.39 -10.71 -15.84
CA PHE A 297 -4.75 -9.56 -15.01
C PHE A 297 -3.74 -9.13 -13.94
N PRO A 298 -3.04 -10.04 -13.22
CA PRO A 298 -2.11 -9.66 -12.16
C PRO A 298 -0.93 -8.78 -12.62
N ILE A 299 -0.56 -8.79 -13.91
CA ILE A 299 0.55 -7.98 -14.44
C ILE A 299 0.29 -6.47 -14.32
N HIS A 300 -0.98 -6.07 -14.19
CA HIS A 300 -1.37 -4.66 -14.09
C HIS A 300 -1.41 -4.16 -12.64
N PHE A 301 -1.07 -5.00 -11.66
CA PHE A 301 -1.14 -4.65 -10.24
C PHE A 301 0.23 -4.67 -9.57
N ASP A 302 0.38 -3.81 -8.58
CA ASP A 302 1.47 -3.91 -7.63
C ASP A 302 1.25 -5.11 -6.71
N THR A 303 1.77 -6.25 -7.14
CA THR A 303 1.66 -7.52 -6.41
C THR A 303 2.43 -7.53 -5.08
N THR A 304 3.20 -6.49 -4.77
CA THR A 304 3.78 -6.31 -3.43
C THR A 304 2.73 -5.86 -2.41
N ARG A 305 1.63 -5.23 -2.84
CA ARG A 305 0.57 -4.66 -1.99
C ARG A 305 -0.78 -5.36 -2.11
N ILE A 306 -1.04 -6.01 -3.24
CA ILE A 306 -2.30 -6.72 -3.48
C ILE A 306 -2.04 -8.14 -4.01
N GLN A 307 -2.85 -9.09 -3.57
CA GLN A 307 -2.87 -10.44 -4.12
C GLN A 307 -4.10 -10.60 -5.00
N ILE A 308 -3.90 -10.99 -6.25
CA ILE A 308 -5.00 -11.27 -7.18
C ILE A 308 -5.33 -12.77 -7.11
N ILE A 309 -6.58 -13.10 -6.79
CA ILE A 309 -7.03 -14.47 -6.57
C ILE A 309 -8.14 -14.78 -7.56
N ASN A 310 -7.79 -15.41 -8.68
CA ASN A 310 -8.77 -15.80 -9.69
C ASN A 310 -9.55 -17.03 -9.22
N LYS A 311 -10.83 -16.83 -8.90
CA LYS A 311 -11.79 -17.86 -8.49
C LYS A 311 -12.83 -18.13 -9.57
N ALA A 312 -12.76 -17.47 -10.71
CA ALA A 312 -13.64 -17.71 -11.84
C ALA A 312 -13.48 -19.15 -12.34
N ARG A 313 -14.58 -19.70 -12.85
CA ARG A 313 -14.62 -21.09 -13.32
C ARG A 313 -15.34 -21.19 -14.65
N GLY A 314 -14.71 -21.91 -15.58
CA GLY A 314 -15.23 -22.14 -16.91
C GLY A 314 -16.65 -22.73 -16.90
N GLY A 315 -17.54 -22.13 -17.68
CA GLY A 315 -18.91 -22.60 -17.83
C GLY A 315 -19.82 -22.40 -16.62
N LYS A 316 -19.42 -21.62 -15.62
CA LYS A 316 -20.30 -21.26 -14.50
C LYS A 316 -21.16 -20.04 -14.84
N SER A 317 -22.36 -20.04 -14.29
CA SER A 317 -23.28 -18.90 -14.23
C SER A 317 -23.35 -18.39 -12.80
N SER A 318 -24.02 -17.26 -12.56
CA SER A 318 -24.27 -16.78 -11.20
C SER A 318 -24.96 -17.86 -10.34
N ARG A 319 -25.90 -18.60 -10.93
CA ARG A 319 -26.59 -19.77 -10.34
C ARG A 319 -25.64 -20.92 -10.01
N THR A 320 -24.95 -21.47 -11.02
CA THR A 320 -24.17 -22.71 -10.81
C THR A 320 -22.93 -22.49 -9.95
N PHE A 321 -22.39 -21.26 -9.94
CA PHE A 321 -21.33 -20.90 -9.01
C PHE A 321 -21.78 -20.97 -7.54
N MET A 322 -23.04 -20.61 -7.26
CA MET A 322 -23.64 -20.76 -5.92
C MET A 322 -23.97 -22.22 -5.63
N TYR A 323 -24.69 -22.88 -6.54
CA TYR A 323 -25.17 -24.26 -6.37
C TYR A 323 -24.04 -25.24 -6.06
N GLU A 324 -22.88 -25.08 -6.71
CA GLU A 324 -21.72 -25.96 -6.51
C GLU A 324 -20.84 -25.58 -5.30
N GLY A 325 -21.29 -24.66 -4.45
CA GLY A 325 -20.55 -24.22 -3.26
C GLY A 325 -19.28 -23.42 -3.57
N LEU A 326 -19.07 -23.01 -4.83
CA LEU A 326 -17.91 -22.19 -5.20
C LEU A 326 -18.00 -20.82 -4.54
N TRP A 327 -19.20 -20.24 -4.46
CA TRP A 327 -19.41 -18.98 -3.73
C TRP A 327 -19.02 -19.07 -2.26
N ASP A 328 -19.49 -20.08 -1.55
CA ASP A 328 -19.18 -20.29 -0.12
C ASP A 328 -17.67 -20.49 0.10
N SER A 329 -17.00 -21.18 -0.82
CA SER A 329 -15.55 -21.34 -0.80
C SER A 329 -14.81 -20.00 -0.91
N VAL A 330 -15.26 -19.10 -1.78
CA VAL A 330 -14.72 -17.73 -1.89
C VAL A 330 -15.00 -16.96 -0.60
N LEU A 331 -16.25 -16.94 -0.15
CA LEU A 331 -16.70 -16.12 0.98
C LEU A 331 -16.01 -16.50 2.31
N LYS A 332 -15.59 -17.76 2.48
CA LYS A 332 -14.77 -18.21 3.62
C LYS A 332 -13.37 -17.58 3.64
N GLN A 333 -12.82 -17.20 2.48
CA GLN A 333 -11.49 -16.61 2.36
C GLN A 333 -11.52 -15.07 2.47
N VAL A 334 -12.61 -14.43 2.04
CA VAL A 334 -12.76 -12.97 2.05
C VAL A 334 -12.62 -12.39 3.45
N GLN A 335 -11.72 -11.41 3.59
CA GLN A 335 -11.48 -10.65 4.82
C GLN A 335 -12.00 -9.20 4.70
N PRO A 336 -12.20 -8.49 5.82
CA PRO A 336 -12.51 -7.06 5.77
C PRO A 336 -11.49 -6.28 4.94
N LYS A 337 -11.98 -5.34 4.13
CA LYS A 337 -11.21 -4.49 3.19
C LYS A 337 -10.65 -5.20 1.95
N ASP A 338 -10.92 -6.50 1.76
CA ASP A 338 -10.68 -7.15 0.47
C ASP A 338 -11.63 -6.61 -0.60
N PHE A 339 -11.29 -6.85 -1.87
CA PHE A 339 -12.09 -6.50 -3.03
C PHE A 339 -12.61 -7.77 -3.71
N VAL A 340 -13.82 -7.73 -4.26
CA VAL A 340 -14.41 -8.85 -5.00
C VAL A 340 -15.00 -8.33 -6.31
N LEU A 341 -14.41 -8.73 -7.45
CA LEU A 341 -14.96 -8.46 -8.78
C LEU A 341 -15.98 -9.55 -9.12
N LEU A 342 -17.21 -9.15 -9.43
CA LEU A 342 -18.31 -10.04 -9.78
C LEU A 342 -18.68 -9.85 -11.25
N GLN A 343 -18.53 -10.88 -12.08
CA GLN A 343 -18.86 -10.83 -13.51
C GLN A 343 -19.54 -12.13 -13.97
N PHE A 344 -20.82 -12.06 -14.32
CA PHE A 344 -21.61 -13.17 -14.84
C PHE A 344 -22.58 -12.70 -15.94
N GLY A 345 -23.28 -13.64 -16.58
CA GLY A 345 -24.30 -13.34 -17.59
C GLY A 345 -24.24 -14.23 -18.83
N HIS A 346 -23.04 -14.63 -19.30
CA HIS A 346 -22.91 -15.42 -20.55
C HIS A 346 -23.60 -16.78 -20.45
N ASN A 347 -23.39 -17.48 -19.32
CA ASN A 347 -23.97 -18.79 -19.06
C ASN A 347 -25.39 -18.70 -18.49
N ASP A 348 -25.71 -17.62 -17.78
CA ASP A 348 -27.03 -17.31 -17.22
C ASP A 348 -28.11 -17.19 -18.29
N ALA A 349 -27.74 -16.71 -19.49
CA ALA A 349 -28.61 -16.61 -20.66
C ALA A 349 -29.18 -17.95 -21.17
N GLY A 350 -28.66 -19.09 -20.70
CA GLY A 350 -29.14 -20.41 -21.08
C GLY A 350 -30.55 -20.74 -20.57
N ASN A 351 -31.14 -21.81 -21.10
CA ASN A 351 -32.39 -22.36 -20.56
C ASN A 351 -32.11 -23.03 -19.20
N ILE A 352 -32.98 -22.78 -18.21
CA ILE A 352 -32.81 -23.23 -16.82
C ILE A 352 -32.83 -24.75 -16.63
N ALA A 353 -33.44 -25.50 -17.56
CA ALA A 353 -33.62 -26.96 -17.51
C ALA A 353 -32.76 -27.69 -18.56
N LYS A 354 -32.02 -26.97 -19.40
CA LYS A 354 -31.12 -27.59 -20.39
C LYS A 354 -29.93 -28.25 -19.69
N ALA A 355 -29.42 -29.33 -20.27
CA ALA A 355 -28.22 -30.03 -19.83
C ALA A 355 -27.09 -29.03 -19.47
N LYS A 356 -26.40 -29.30 -18.34
CA LYS A 356 -25.47 -28.43 -17.60
C LYS A 356 -26.12 -27.38 -16.69
N TYR A 357 -27.43 -27.15 -16.75
CA TYR A 357 -28.23 -26.35 -15.81
C TYR A 357 -27.69 -24.95 -15.51
N ARG A 358 -27.13 -24.29 -16.54
CA ARG A 358 -26.45 -23.01 -16.40
C ARG A 358 -27.40 -21.82 -16.33
N GLY A 359 -28.57 -21.91 -16.95
CA GLY A 359 -29.51 -20.79 -17.02
C GLY A 359 -30.00 -20.33 -15.65
N SER A 360 -30.20 -19.04 -15.47
CA SER A 360 -30.96 -18.47 -14.34
C SER A 360 -32.28 -17.89 -14.85
N LEU A 361 -33.21 -17.57 -13.94
CA LEU A 361 -34.41 -16.84 -14.34
C LEU A 361 -34.02 -15.41 -14.77
N ARG A 362 -34.75 -14.86 -15.73
CA ARG A 362 -34.51 -13.52 -16.25
C ARG A 362 -35.09 -12.48 -15.29
N GLY A 363 -34.40 -11.36 -15.11
CA GLY A 363 -34.92 -10.22 -14.34
C GLY A 363 -34.09 -9.84 -13.12
N ILE A 364 -34.58 -8.79 -12.44
CA ILE A 364 -33.99 -8.18 -11.25
C ILE A 364 -34.73 -8.54 -9.94
N GLY A 365 -35.94 -9.09 -10.07
CA GLY A 365 -36.85 -9.40 -8.97
C GLY A 365 -36.43 -10.64 -8.19
N ASP A 366 -37.30 -11.07 -7.28
CA ASP A 366 -37.04 -12.19 -6.37
C ASP A 366 -37.77 -13.46 -6.81
N GLU A 367 -38.22 -13.52 -8.07
CA GLU A 367 -38.88 -14.68 -8.65
C GLU A 367 -37.99 -15.93 -8.55
N LEU A 368 -38.65 -17.06 -8.31
CA LEU A 368 -38.00 -18.36 -8.20
C LEU A 368 -38.80 -19.44 -8.93
N GLN A 369 -38.12 -20.50 -9.30
CA GLN A 369 -38.69 -21.69 -9.90
C GLN A 369 -37.93 -22.92 -9.42
N GLU A 370 -38.66 -24.00 -9.13
CA GLU A 370 -38.05 -25.29 -8.82
C GLU A 370 -37.66 -26.03 -10.10
N VAL A 371 -36.45 -26.59 -10.11
CA VAL A 371 -35.93 -27.42 -11.20
C VAL A 371 -35.48 -28.75 -10.64
N VAL A 372 -36.01 -29.84 -11.19
CA VAL A 372 -35.59 -31.20 -10.86
C VAL A 372 -34.30 -31.54 -11.62
N ARG A 373 -33.27 -31.95 -10.90
CA ARG A 373 -31.97 -32.40 -11.43
C ARG A 373 -32.01 -33.89 -11.79
N PRO A 374 -31.03 -34.41 -12.56
CA PRO A 374 -31.04 -35.81 -13.00
C PRO A 374 -30.95 -36.82 -11.86
N ASP A 375 -30.38 -36.42 -10.72
CA ASP A 375 -30.31 -37.21 -9.48
C ASP A 375 -31.57 -37.09 -8.62
N SER A 376 -32.67 -36.56 -9.18
CA SER A 376 -33.93 -36.26 -8.50
C SER A 376 -33.85 -35.21 -7.39
N THR A 377 -32.72 -34.51 -7.26
CA THR A 377 -32.65 -33.37 -6.34
C THR A 377 -33.47 -32.20 -6.87
N LEU A 378 -34.17 -31.51 -5.96
CA LEU A 378 -34.95 -30.32 -6.27
C LEU A 378 -34.07 -29.08 -5.99
N GLU A 379 -33.87 -28.24 -7.00
CA GLU A 379 -33.13 -26.99 -6.86
C GLU A 379 -34.06 -25.79 -7.03
N THR A 380 -34.01 -24.87 -6.07
CA THR A 380 -34.63 -23.54 -6.20
C THR A 380 -33.75 -22.63 -7.05
N VAL A 381 -34.27 -22.23 -8.22
CA VAL A 381 -33.61 -21.34 -9.16
C VAL A 381 -34.16 -19.94 -9.02
N HIS A 382 -33.30 -18.96 -8.81
CA HIS A 382 -33.69 -17.55 -8.71
C HIS A 382 -33.40 -16.77 -10.00
N THR A 383 -33.83 -15.51 -10.04
CA THR A 383 -33.40 -14.58 -11.07
C THR A 383 -31.91 -14.27 -11.01
N PHE A 384 -31.34 -13.88 -12.15
CA PHE A 384 -29.99 -13.35 -12.21
C PHE A 384 -29.76 -12.20 -11.22
N GLY A 385 -30.69 -11.25 -11.17
CA GLY A 385 -30.61 -10.12 -10.24
C GLY A 385 -30.60 -10.55 -8.77
N TRP A 386 -31.38 -11.56 -8.41
CA TRP A 386 -31.35 -12.13 -7.05
C TRP A 386 -29.96 -12.66 -6.69
N TYR A 387 -29.33 -13.47 -7.57
CA TYR A 387 -27.98 -14.01 -7.32
C TYR A 387 -26.94 -12.89 -7.17
N MET A 388 -26.99 -11.89 -8.06
CA MET A 388 -26.07 -10.75 -8.00
C MET A 388 -26.26 -9.92 -6.72
N LYS A 389 -27.50 -9.59 -6.34
CA LYS A 389 -27.81 -8.90 -5.07
C LYS A 389 -27.29 -9.70 -3.87
N LYS A 390 -27.49 -11.01 -3.85
CA LYS A 390 -26.98 -11.89 -2.78
C LYS A 390 -25.45 -11.83 -2.68
N TYR A 391 -24.72 -11.99 -3.79
CA TYR A 391 -23.26 -11.89 -3.78
C TYR A 391 -22.77 -10.56 -3.24
N ILE A 392 -23.39 -9.45 -3.66
CA ILE A 392 -23.03 -8.12 -3.18
C ILE A 392 -23.24 -7.99 -1.66
N ARG A 393 -24.40 -8.43 -1.15
CA ARG A 393 -24.72 -8.40 0.30
C ARG A 393 -23.74 -9.24 1.11
N ASP A 394 -23.44 -10.45 0.65
CA ASP A 394 -22.52 -11.36 1.31
C ASP A 394 -21.10 -10.76 1.41
N VAL A 395 -20.60 -10.12 0.34
CA VAL A 395 -19.30 -9.41 0.35
C VAL A 395 -19.32 -8.26 1.34
N LYS A 396 -20.37 -7.45 1.34
CA LYS A 396 -20.51 -6.34 2.30
C LYS A 396 -20.58 -6.80 3.74
N ALA A 397 -21.25 -7.92 4.01
CA ALA A 397 -21.32 -8.52 5.33
C ALA A 397 -19.95 -8.97 5.86
N LYS A 398 -18.98 -9.26 4.98
CA LYS A 398 -17.57 -9.52 5.33
C LYS A 398 -16.75 -8.24 5.55
N GLY A 399 -17.33 -7.06 5.35
CA GLY A 399 -16.62 -5.79 5.35
C GLY A 399 -15.71 -5.61 4.13
N ALA A 400 -15.94 -6.37 3.05
CA ALA A 400 -15.21 -6.27 1.79
C ALA A 400 -15.97 -5.39 0.77
N VAL A 401 -15.30 -5.00 -0.31
CA VAL A 401 -15.83 -4.10 -1.34
C VAL A 401 -16.25 -4.90 -2.57
N PRO A 402 -17.56 -5.03 -2.86
CA PRO A 402 -18.05 -5.63 -4.09
C PRO A 402 -17.98 -4.64 -5.25
N ILE A 403 -17.42 -5.08 -6.37
CA ILE A 403 -17.39 -4.34 -7.63
C ILE A 403 -17.99 -5.23 -8.70
N VAL A 404 -19.14 -4.83 -9.22
CA VAL A 404 -19.86 -5.55 -10.27
C VAL A 404 -19.35 -5.07 -11.62
N LEU A 405 -18.99 -6.02 -12.48
CA LEU A 405 -18.61 -5.77 -13.86
C LEU A 405 -19.73 -6.24 -14.78
N SER A 406 -20.01 -5.50 -15.86
CA SER A 406 -20.78 -6.06 -16.97
C SER A 406 -20.03 -7.25 -17.60
N LEU A 407 -20.75 -8.16 -18.28
CA LEU A 407 -20.08 -9.26 -19.00
C LEU A 407 -19.18 -8.73 -20.13
N THR A 408 -18.16 -9.48 -20.52
CA THR A 408 -17.37 -9.10 -21.70
C THR A 408 -18.22 -9.11 -22.98
N VAL A 409 -17.87 -8.26 -23.95
CA VAL A 409 -18.50 -8.29 -25.29
C VAL A 409 -18.09 -9.55 -26.06
N ARG A 410 -18.94 -9.95 -27.00
CA ARG A 410 -18.64 -11.01 -27.97
C ARG A 410 -18.06 -10.40 -29.24
N ASN A 411 -17.34 -11.20 -30.02
CA ASN A 411 -16.88 -10.83 -31.36
C ASN A 411 -18.04 -10.91 -32.38
N GLU A 412 -19.11 -10.17 -32.13
CA GLU A 412 -20.31 -10.10 -32.97
C GLU A 412 -20.50 -8.65 -33.41
N TRP A 413 -20.68 -8.42 -34.71
CA TRP A 413 -20.64 -7.08 -35.32
C TRP A 413 -21.86 -6.80 -36.22
N PRO A 414 -23.10 -6.83 -35.70
CA PRO A 414 -24.27 -6.48 -36.49
C PRO A 414 -24.16 -5.03 -36.97
N GLY A 415 -24.38 -4.79 -38.27
CA GLY A 415 -24.24 -3.45 -38.85
C GLY A 415 -22.82 -2.86 -38.78
N GLY A 416 -21.79 -3.68 -38.55
CA GLY A 416 -20.39 -3.24 -38.50
C GLY A 416 -19.93 -2.64 -37.18
N ILE A 417 -20.73 -2.75 -36.11
CA ILE A 417 -20.42 -2.25 -34.76
C ILE A 417 -20.50 -3.41 -33.76
N VAL A 418 -19.62 -3.44 -32.76
CA VAL A 418 -19.62 -4.47 -31.70
C VAL A 418 -20.98 -4.52 -31.00
N GLU A 419 -21.59 -5.70 -30.94
CA GLU A 419 -22.86 -5.90 -30.24
C GLU A 419 -22.70 -5.69 -28.73
N GLN A 420 -23.52 -4.82 -28.16
CA GLN A 420 -23.64 -4.63 -26.72
C GLN A 420 -25.03 -5.05 -26.25
N ARG A 421 -25.12 -6.07 -25.40
CA ARG A 421 -26.40 -6.63 -24.91
C ARG A 421 -26.92 -5.89 -23.68
N THR A 422 -27.05 -4.56 -23.81
CA THR A 422 -27.30 -3.63 -22.70
C THR A 422 -28.65 -3.87 -21.99
N ASP A 423 -29.69 -4.30 -22.71
CA ASP A 423 -31.06 -4.40 -22.19
C ASP A 423 -31.36 -5.69 -21.38
N SER A 424 -30.34 -6.49 -21.07
CA SER A 424 -30.51 -7.78 -20.37
C SER A 424 -29.59 -7.92 -19.14
N TYR A 425 -28.66 -8.88 -19.15
CA TYR A 425 -27.78 -9.18 -18.02
C TYR A 425 -26.89 -8.01 -17.61
N ILE A 426 -26.49 -7.15 -18.56
CA ILE A 426 -25.77 -5.90 -18.26
C ILE A 426 -26.66 -4.96 -17.44
N LYS A 427 -27.90 -4.72 -17.90
CA LYS A 427 -28.90 -3.93 -17.17
C LYS A 427 -29.15 -4.48 -15.78
N TRP A 428 -29.41 -5.78 -15.63
CA TRP A 428 -29.70 -6.37 -14.32
C TRP A 428 -28.48 -6.37 -13.38
N ALA A 429 -27.25 -6.53 -13.91
CA ALA A 429 -26.05 -6.39 -13.10
C ALA A 429 -25.88 -4.95 -12.58
N ARG A 430 -26.14 -3.95 -13.43
CA ARG A 430 -26.15 -2.53 -13.06
C ARG A 430 -27.22 -2.21 -12.02
N GLU A 431 -28.43 -2.71 -12.22
CA GLU A 431 -29.55 -2.53 -11.30
C GLU A 431 -29.28 -3.20 -9.95
N ALA A 432 -28.74 -4.42 -9.93
CA ALA A 432 -28.36 -5.10 -8.70
C ALA A 432 -27.30 -4.32 -7.92
N ALA A 433 -26.26 -3.83 -8.61
CA ALA A 433 -25.25 -2.97 -8.01
C ALA A 433 -25.87 -1.69 -7.43
N LYS A 434 -26.77 -1.03 -8.18
CA LYS A 434 -27.48 0.17 -7.72
C LYS A 434 -28.33 -0.08 -6.48
N VAL A 435 -29.16 -1.14 -6.50
CA VAL A 435 -30.06 -1.52 -5.38
C VAL A 435 -29.25 -1.78 -4.12
N GLU A 436 -28.13 -2.49 -4.24
CA GLU A 436 -27.29 -2.83 -3.10
C GLU A 436 -26.26 -1.75 -2.77
N ASN A 437 -26.27 -0.59 -3.44
CA ASN A 437 -25.26 0.48 -3.29
C ASN A 437 -23.82 -0.04 -3.44
N ALA A 438 -23.58 -0.85 -4.47
CA ALA A 438 -22.27 -1.34 -4.87
C ALA A 438 -21.79 -0.66 -6.14
N ILE A 439 -20.50 -0.80 -6.41
CA ILE A 439 -19.87 -0.19 -7.58
C ILE A 439 -20.23 -1.03 -8.80
N PHE A 440 -20.57 -0.35 -9.90
CA PHE A 440 -20.75 -0.98 -11.20
C PHE A 440 -19.78 -0.36 -12.21
N LEU A 441 -19.05 -1.21 -12.94
CA LEU A 441 -18.23 -0.80 -14.07
C LEU A 441 -18.72 -1.46 -15.35
N ASP A 442 -18.96 -0.63 -16.36
CA ASP A 442 -19.37 -1.11 -17.68
C ASP A 442 -18.14 -1.47 -18.53
N ILE A 443 -17.58 -2.65 -18.28
CA ILE A 443 -16.46 -3.15 -19.06
C ILE A 443 -16.89 -3.57 -20.47
N SER A 444 -18.16 -3.90 -20.69
CA SER A 444 -18.70 -4.15 -22.04
C SER A 444 -18.51 -2.92 -22.93
N ASP A 445 -18.94 -1.75 -22.45
CA ASP A 445 -18.80 -0.48 -23.18
C ASP A 445 -17.33 -0.15 -23.44
N SER A 446 -16.50 -0.25 -22.40
CA SER A 446 -15.05 0.01 -22.49
C SER A 446 -14.36 -0.91 -23.52
N LEU A 447 -14.72 -2.20 -23.55
CA LEU A 447 -14.20 -3.14 -24.54
C LEU A 447 -14.76 -2.91 -25.94
N ALA A 448 -16.05 -2.58 -26.07
CA ALA A 448 -16.68 -2.29 -27.36
C ALA A 448 -16.02 -1.10 -28.06
N VAL A 449 -15.76 -0.01 -27.33
CA VAL A 449 -15.04 1.16 -27.85
C VAL A 449 -13.66 0.75 -28.37
N LYS A 450 -12.90 0.01 -27.57
CA LYS A 450 -11.53 -0.39 -27.91
C LYS A 450 -11.45 -1.44 -29.03
N TYR A 451 -12.43 -2.32 -29.13
CA TYR A 451 -12.56 -3.21 -30.27
C TYR A 451 -12.93 -2.43 -31.54
N GLY A 452 -13.82 -1.44 -31.44
CA GLY A 452 -14.18 -0.54 -32.54
C GLY A 452 -12.96 0.19 -33.12
N GLU A 453 -12.10 0.74 -32.25
CA GLU A 453 -10.84 1.39 -32.64
C GLU A 453 -9.87 0.44 -33.37
N LEU A 454 -9.80 -0.84 -32.95
CA LEU A 454 -8.95 -1.84 -33.60
C LEU A 454 -9.50 -2.33 -34.94
N GLY A 455 -10.82 -2.37 -35.07
CA GLY A 455 -11.53 -2.94 -36.22
C GLY A 455 -11.68 -4.46 -36.15
N LYS A 456 -12.74 -4.96 -36.80
CA LYS A 456 -13.17 -6.36 -36.77
C LYS A 456 -12.08 -7.37 -37.14
N GLU A 457 -11.26 -7.06 -38.15
CA GLU A 457 -10.22 -7.98 -38.62
C GLU A 457 -9.17 -8.27 -37.54
N LYS A 458 -8.68 -7.24 -36.85
CA LYS A 458 -7.74 -7.40 -35.74
C LYS A 458 -8.40 -8.12 -34.56
N VAL A 459 -9.65 -7.80 -34.27
CA VAL A 459 -10.41 -8.42 -33.17
C VAL A 459 -10.68 -9.90 -33.44
N ASN A 460 -10.90 -10.33 -34.68
CA ASN A 460 -11.05 -11.75 -35.01
C ASN A 460 -9.86 -12.59 -34.53
N ALA A 461 -8.64 -12.06 -34.62
CA ALA A 461 -7.44 -12.75 -34.14
C ALA A 461 -7.39 -12.93 -32.61
N PHE A 462 -8.24 -12.23 -31.85
CA PHE A 462 -8.37 -12.42 -30.41
C PHE A 462 -9.26 -13.61 -30.04
N PHE A 463 -10.09 -14.09 -30.97
CA PHE A 463 -11.12 -15.10 -30.75
C PHE A 463 -10.86 -16.33 -31.64
N PRO A 464 -9.91 -17.20 -31.26
CA PRO A 464 -9.40 -18.26 -32.15
C PRO A 464 -10.39 -19.40 -32.42
N LYS A 465 -11.44 -19.53 -31.60
CA LYS A 465 -12.36 -20.69 -31.62
C LYS A 465 -13.82 -20.32 -31.77
N ASP A 466 -14.31 -19.35 -31.00
CA ASP A 466 -15.70 -18.91 -31.03
C ASP A 466 -15.80 -17.42 -30.69
N HIS A 467 -17.00 -16.84 -30.80
CA HIS A 467 -17.21 -15.40 -30.58
C HIS A 467 -17.20 -14.96 -29.10
N THR A 468 -16.98 -15.86 -28.14
CA THR A 468 -17.06 -15.58 -26.70
C THR A 468 -15.70 -15.71 -26.01
N HIS A 469 -14.90 -16.70 -26.39
CA HIS A 469 -13.65 -17.04 -25.72
C HIS A 469 -12.46 -16.45 -26.46
N THR A 470 -11.67 -15.65 -25.73
CA THR A 470 -10.42 -15.10 -26.24
C THR A 470 -9.28 -16.11 -26.14
N GLY A 471 -8.30 -16.03 -27.03
CA GLY A 471 -6.96 -16.60 -26.80
C GLY A 471 -6.10 -15.68 -25.93
N ALA A 472 -4.84 -16.04 -25.69
CA ALA A 472 -3.94 -15.29 -24.80
C ALA A 472 -3.82 -13.79 -25.13
N LYS A 473 -3.73 -13.43 -26.43
CA LYS A 473 -3.65 -12.03 -26.87
C LYS A 473 -4.92 -11.23 -26.54
N GLY A 474 -6.09 -11.82 -26.79
CA GLY A 474 -7.37 -11.21 -26.47
C GLY A 474 -7.59 -11.08 -24.96
N ALA A 475 -7.21 -12.10 -24.19
CA ALA A 475 -7.27 -12.08 -22.74
C ALA A 475 -6.40 -10.96 -22.15
N ALA A 476 -5.17 -10.82 -22.65
CA ALA A 476 -4.25 -9.76 -22.22
C ALA A 476 -4.77 -8.37 -22.60
N PHE A 477 -5.34 -8.22 -23.80
CA PHE A 477 -5.97 -6.98 -24.21
C PHE A 477 -7.13 -6.61 -23.28
N ASN A 478 -8.04 -7.55 -23.01
CA ASN A 478 -9.19 -7.32 -22.16
C ASN A 478 -8.78 -6.99 -20.72
N ALA A 479 -7.80 -7.73 -20.17
CA ALA A 479 -7.25 -7.48 -18.84
C ALA A 479 -6.71 -6.05 -18.69
N ARG A 480 -6.00 -5.54 -19.72
CA ARG A 480 -5.48 -4.18 -19.74
C ARG A 480 -6.59 -3.14 -19.70
N ILE A 481 -7.62 -3.28 -20.54
CA ILE A 481 -8.75 -2.33 -20.61
C ILE A 481 -9.56 -2.34 -19.31
N ILE A 482 -9.76 -3.53 -18.72
CA ILE A 482 -10.46 -3.67 -17.43
C ILE A 482 -9.63 -3.02 -16.30
N ALA A 483 -8.31 -3.24 -16.28
CA ALA A 483 -7.43 -2.60 -15.30
C ALA A 483 -7.42 -1.07 -15.45
N GLN A 484 -7.45 -0.55 -16.68
CA GLN A 484 -7.57 0.90 -16.95
C GLN A 484 -8.91 1.46 -16.44
N SER A 485 -10.00 0.73 -16.66
CA SER A 485 -11.34 1.10 -16.16
C SER A 485 -11.37 1.17 -14.63
N LEU A 486 -10.77 0.19 -13.95
CA LEU A 486 -10.66 0.16 -12.49
C LEU A 486 -9.74 1.27 -11.95
N ARG A 487 -8.66 1.60 -12.67
CA ARG A 487 -7.76 2.71 -12.30
C ARG A 487 -8.45 4.07 -12.41
N ASN A 488 -9.30 4.25 -13.42
CA ASN A 488 -10.05 5.48 -13.64
C ASN A 488 -11.24 5.63 -12.68
N CYS A 489 -11.68 4.54 -12.05
CA CYS A 489 -12.72 4.56 -11.04
C CYS A 489 -12.20 5.07 -9.69
N SER A 490 -12.40 6.37 -9.42
CA SER A 490 -11.97 7.03 -8.17
C SER A 490 -12.62 6.44 -6.92
N THR A 491 -13.83 5.88 -7.04
CA THR A 491 -14.58 5.28 -5.93
C THR A 491 -14.27 3.81 -5.70
N CYS A 492 -13.55 3.14 -6.61
CA CYS A 492 -13.26 1.70 -6.53
C CYS A 492 -12.26 1.34 -5.44
N GLY A 493 -11.46 2.30 -4.95
CA GLY A 493 -10.40 2.04 -3.98
C GLY A 493 -9.25 1.16 -4.50
N LEU A 494 -9.27 0.79 -5.79
CA LEU A 494 -8.24 -0.06 -6.43
C LEU A 494 -7.16 0.73 -7.16
N ARG A 495 -7.38 2.02 -7.45
CA ARG A 495 -6.47 2.86 -8.25
C ARG A 495 -5.03 2.83 -7.75
N GLU A 496 -4.83 2.85 -6.43
CA GLU A 496 -3.50 2.85 -5.81
C GLU A 496 -2.75 1.51 -5.95
N PHE A 497 -3.44 0.42 -6.25
CA PHE A 497 -2.85 -0.91 -6.43
C PHE A 497 -2.56 -1.24 -7.89
N ILE A 498 -3.06 -0.42 -8.83
CA ILE A 498 -2.91 -0.65 -10.27
C ILE A 498 -1.68 0.13 -10.74
N LEU A 499 -0.77 -0.55 -11.43
CA LEU A 499 0.42 0.07 -12.02
C LEU A 499 0.02 1.05 -13.14
N PRO A 500 0.82 2.10 -13.42
CA PRO A 500 0.58 2.96 -14.58
C PRO A 500 0.48 2.14 -15.85
N ILE A 501 -0.68 2.20 -16.49
CA ILE A 501 -0.92 1.51 -17.77
C ILE A 501 -0.54 2.52 -18.84
N LYS A 502 0.55 2.24 -19.56
CA LYS A 502 0.92 2.99 -20.76
C LYS A 502 -0.04 2.59 -21.88
N ASP A 503 -0.50 3.58 -22.64
CA ASP A 503 -1.44 3.38 -23.74
C ASP A 503 -0.86 2.53 -24.88
#